data_AF-A0A1G9ACZ5-F1
#
_entry.id   AF-A0A1G9ACZ5-F1
#
_cell.length_a   1.000
_cell.length_b   1.000
_cell.length_c   1.000
_cell.angle_alpha   90.00
_cell.angle_beta   90.00
_cell.angle_gamma   90.00
#
_symmetry.space_group_name_H-M   'P 1'
#
loop_
_entity.id
_entity.type
_entity.pdbx_description
1 polymer ?
#
loop_
_entity_poly.entity_id
_entity_poly.type
_entity_poly.pdbx_seq_one_letter_code
_entity_poly.pdbx_strand_id
1 'polypeptide(L)'
;MNTRVEEITAILDTISIEIVVPLRRKVIDETAFSKLFELMDELQSLLCDQNFMPKKLVKILFHVYTQLDMQAEYVRSEEVKKEFITYLTIMRSKMRGIFEERVPLNADMKEISLKDIMESSGITDQREVIDKFKKLYE
;
A
#
# COMPACT_ATOMS: atom_id res chain seq x y z
N MET A 1 -16.85 9.66 15.65
CA MET A 1 -16.04 9.02 14.60
C MET A 1 -16.71 9.33 13.27
N ASN A 2 -15.96 9.59 12.20
CA ASN A 2 -16.56 9.99 10.92
C ASN A 2 -17.38 8.83 10.35
N THR A 3 -18.69 8.99 10.19
CA THR A 3 -19.62 7.96 9.69
C THR A 3 -19.14 7.36 8.36
N ARG A 4 -18.53 8.17 7.50
CA ARG A 4 -18.01 7.69 6.22
C ARG A 4 -16.81 6.76 6.38
N VAL A 5 -15.94 7.02 7.35
CA VAL A 5 -14.79 6.13 7.65
C VAL A 5 -15.29 4.77 8.15
N GLU A 6 -16.37 4.74 8.93
CA GLU A 6 -17.00 3.50 9.39
C GLU A 6 -17.60 2.70 8.22
N GLU A 7 -18.33 3.38 7.32
CA GLU A 7 -18.88 2.78 6.10
C GLU A 7 -17.77 2.19 5.21
N ILE A 8 -16.72 2.96 4.92
CA ILE A 8 -15.59 2.49 4.13
C ILE A 8 -14.93 1.30 4.82
N THR A 9 -14.75 1.34 6.14
CA THR A 9 -14.17 0.22 6.90
C THR A 9 -15.01 -1.06 6.76
N ALA A 10 -16.35 -0.95 6.73
CA ALA A 10 -17.22 -2.11 6.53
C ALA A 10 -17.14 -2.65 5.09
N ILE A 11 -17.06 -1.76 4.10
CA ILE A 11 -16.88 -2.14 2.69
C ILE A 11 -15.54 -2.85 2.50
N LEU A 12 -14.46 -2.30 3.08
CA LEU A 12 -13.12 -2.88 3.03
C LEU A 12 -13.04 -4.26 3.67
N ASP A 13 -13.80 -4.51 4.74
CA ASP A 13 -13.89 -5.84 5.37
C ASP A 13 -14.38 -6.90 4.37
N THR A 14 -15.37 -6.54 3.54
CA THR A 14 -15.92 -7.42 2.50
C THR A 14 -14.92 -7.60 1.35
N ILE A 15 -14.38 -6.49 0.83
CA ILE A 15 -13.39 -6.51 -0.26
C ILE A 15 -12.14 -7.30 0.14
N SER A 16 -11.75 -7.29 1.41
CA SER A 16 -10.59 -8.05 1.88
C SER A 16 -10.73 -9.55 1.60
N ILE A 17 -11.95 -10.09 1.70
CA ILE A 17 -12.23 -11.50 1.41
C ILE A 17 -12.16 -11.75 -0.11
N GLU A 18 -12.76 -10.84 -0.89
CA GLU A 18 -12.74 -10.87 -2.36
C GLU A 18 -11.31 -10.81 -2.91
N ILE A 19 -10.39 -10.15 -2.22
CA ILE A 19 -8.96 -10.10 -2.59
C ILE A 19 -8.21 -11.34 -2.09
N VAL A 20 -8.32 -11.67 -0.80
CA VAL A 20 -7.46 -12.69 -0.19
C VAL A 20 -7.72 -14.09 -0.75
N VAL A 21 -8.95 -14.40 -1.16
CA VAL A 21 -9.29 -15.71 -1.71
C VAL A 21 -8.60 -15.96 -3.06
N PRO A 22 -8.69 -15.08 -4.08
CA PRO A 22 -7.90 -15.17 -5.32
C PRO A 22 -6.39 -15.20 -5.11
N LEU A 23 -5.86 -14.42 -4.17
CA LEU A 23 -4.41 -14.38 -3.92
C LEU A 23 -3.82 -15.73 -3.53
N ARG A 24 -4.57 -16.58 -2.81
CA ARG A 24 -4.16 -17.96 -2.48
C ARG A 24 -3.95 -18.83 -3.72
N ARG A 25 -4.61 -18.49 -4.83
CA ARG A 25 -4.48 -19.14 -6.13
C ARG A 25 -3.49 -18.42 -7.05
N LYS A 26 -2.75 -17.43 -6.53
CA LYS A 26 -1.81 -16.58 -7.28
C LYS A 26 -2.48 -15.77 -8.39
N VAL A 27 -3.72 -15.35 -8.16
CA VAL A 27 -4.49 -14.52 -9.09
C VAL A 27 -4.73 -13.17 -8.44
N ILE A 28 -4.48 -12.10 -9.18
CA ILE A 28 -4.90 -10.75 -8.82
C ILE A 28 -6.31 -10.53 -9.32
N ASP A 29 -7.21 -10.14 -8.42
CA ASP A 29 -8.52 -9.61 -8.81
C ASP A 29 -8.40 -8.10 -8.98
N GLU A 30 -8.16 -7.66 -10.22
CA GLU A 30 -7.96 -6.24 -10.54
C GLU A 30 -9.15 -5.38 -10.13
N THR A 31 -10.37 -5.91 -10.22
CA THR A 31 -11.60 -5.17 -9.87
C THR A 31 -11.65 -4.93 -8.35
N ALA A 32 -11.37 -5.96 -7.56
CA ALA A 32 -11.34 -5.85 -6.11
C ALA A 32 -10.21 -4.93 -5.62
N PHE A 33 -9.02 -5.00 -6.23
CA PHE A 33 -7.91 -4.10 -5.91
C PHE A 33 -8.15 -2.66 -6.35
N SER A 34 -8.74 -2.43 -7.51
CA SER A 34 -9.12 -1.09 -7.98
C SER A 34 -10.07 -0.43 -6.96
N LYS A 35 -11.10 -1.16 -6.54
CA LYS A 35 -12.04 -0.68 -5.51
C LYS A 35 -11.38 -0.44 -4.16
N LEU A 36 -10.45 -1.32 -3.75
CA LEU A 36 -9.63 -1.10 -2.54
C LEU A 36 -8.86 0.22 -2.63
N PHE A 37 -8.18 0.48 -3.75
CA PHE A 37 -7.34 1.66 -3.92
C PHE A 37 -8.15 2.96 -3.97
N GLU A 38 -9.32 2.96 -4.62
CA GLU A 38 -10.25 4.10 -4.59
C GLU A 38 -10.71 4.44 -3.17
N LEU A 39 -11.05 3.42 -2.38
CA LEU A 39 -11.45 3.60 -0.98
C LEU A 39 -10.27 4.07 -0.11
N MET A 40 -9.04 3.64 -0.41
CA MET A 40 -7.84 4.11 0.28
C MET A 40 -7.56 5.59 -0.03
N ASP A 41 -7.77 6.04 -1.26
CA ASP A 41 -7.67 7.46 -1.62
C ASP A 41 -8.70 8.31 -0.88
N GLU A 42 -9.95 7.84 -0.82
CA GLU A 42 -10.98 8.49 -0.04
C GLU A 42 -10.59 8.55 1.45
N LEU A 43 -10.10 7.45 2.01
CA LEU A 43 -9.63 7.40 3.40
C LEU A 43 -8.47 8.35 3.69
N GLN A 44 -7.52 8.51 2.76
CA GLN A 44 -6.43 9.47 2.91
C GLN A 44 -6.98 10.89 3.10
N SER A 45 -7.95 11.29 2.26
CA SER A 45 -8.59 12.60 2.36
C SER A 45 -9.40 12.77 3.66
N LEU A 46 -10.15 11.75 4.07
CA LEU A 46 -11.03 11.81 5.25
C LEU A 46 -10.28 11.78 6.57
N LEU A 47 -9.08 11.21 6.57
CA LEU A 47 -8.28 11.02 7.78
C LEU A 47 -7.09 11.98 7.89
N CYS A 48 -6.87 12.86 6.91
CA CYS A 48 -5.80 13.85 6.90
C CYS A 48 -5.77 14.68 8.20
N ASP A 49 -6.95 15.11 8.67
CA ASP A 49 -7.10 15.93 9.89
C ASP A 49 -7.49 15.12 11.14
N GLN A 50 -7.54 13.79 11.05
CA GLN A 50 -7.97 12.95 12.17
C GLN A 50 -6.78 12.41 12.98
N ASN A 51 -6.70 12.82 14.24
CA ASN A 51 -5.70 12.34 15.21
C ASN A 51 -5.82 10.85 15.58
N PHE A 52 -6.90 10.18 15.17
CA PHE A 52 -7.14 8.80 15.53
C PHE A 52 -7.56 7.98 14.32
N MET A 53 -6.96 6.80 14.18
CA MET A 53 -7.32 5.82 13.17
C MET A 53 -8.05 4.63 13.78
N PRO A 54 -9.18 4.19 13.20
CA PRO A 54 -9.86 2.99 13.66
C PRO A 54 -8.94 1.75 13.57
N LYS A 55 -8.76 1.05 14.70
CA LYS A 55 -7.96 -0.19 14.78
C LYS A 55 -8.43 -1.26 13.78
N LYS A 56 -9.73 -1.31 13.48
CA LYS A 56 -10.30 -2.25 12.49
C LYS A 56 -9.78 -1.95 11.07
N LEU A 57 -9.75 -0.67 10.68
CA LEU A 57 -9.21 -0.24 9.39
C LEU A 57 -7.74 -0.66 9.23
N VAL A 58 -6.90 -0.37 10.24
CA VAL A 58 -5.49 -0.77 10.25
C VAL A 58 -5.35 -2.27 10.00
N LYS A 59 -6.10 -3.09 10.75
CA LYS A 59 -6.05 -4.55 10.63
C LYS A 59 -6.40 -5.04 9.24
N ILE A 60 -7.44 -4.48 8.61
CA ILE A 60 -7.88 -4.90 7.28
C ILE A 60 -6.79 -4.59 6.24
N LEU A 61 -6.29 -3.36 6.22
CA LEU A 61 -5.28 -2.94 5.24
C LEU A 61 -3.98 -3.73 5.38
N PHE A 62 -3.51 -3.94 6.62
CA PHE A 62 -2.34 -4.78 6.87
C PHE A 62 -2.59 -6.25 6.51
N HIS A 63 -3.79 -6.78 6.74
CA HIS A 63 -4.11 -8.14 6.35
C HIS A 63 -3.99 -8.34 4.84
N VAL A 64 -4.58 -7.45 4.05
CA VAL A 64 -4.48 -7.51 2.58
C VAL A 64 -3.03 -7.38 2.12
N TYR A 65 -2.29 -6.39 2.65
CA TYR A 65 -0.87 -6.20 2.32
C TYR A 65 -0.05 -7.45 2.61
N THR A 66 -0.14 -8.02 3.82
CA THR A 66 0.64 -9.21 4.20
C THR A 66 0.25 -10.43 3.39
N GLN A 67 -1.02 -10.61 3.04
CA GLN A 67 -1.43 -11.70 2.15
C GLN A 67 -0.86 -11.50 0.75
N LEU A 68 -0.90 -10.30 0.20
CA LEU A 68 -0.31 -10.02 -1.10
C LEU A 68 1.21 -10.29 -1.10
N ASP A 69 1.92 -9.83 -0.07
CA ASP A 69 3.38 -9.93 0.07
C ASP A 69 3.80 -11.39 0.19
N MET A 70 3.19 -12.12 1.12
CA MET A 70 3.42 -13.55 1.31
C MET A 70 3.12 -14.34 0.03
N GLN A 71 2.06 -14.01 -0.70
CA GLN A 71 1.73 -14.76 -1.92
C GLN A 71 2.69 -14.45 -3.06
N ALA A 72 3.21 -13.22 -3.16
CA ALA A 72 4.20 -12.83 -4.17
C ALA A 72 5.49 -13.67 -4.09
N GLU A 73 5.94 -14.00 -2.87
CA GLU A 73 7.16 -14.80 -2.65
C GLU A 73 7.10 -16.20 -3.29
N TYR A 74 5.91 -16.78 -3.41
CA TYR A 74 5.74 -18.13 -3.99
C TYR A 74 5.24 -18.10 -5.44
N VAL A 75 5.20 -16.95 -6.10
CA VAL A 75 4.90 -16.88 -7.54
C VAL A 75 6.15 -17.29 -8.33
N ARG A 76 6.01 -18.34 -9.16
CA ARG A 76 7.12 -18.87 -9.98
C ARG A 76 7.25 -18.23 -11.35
N SER A 77 6.15 -17.74 -11.92
CA SER A 77 6.18 -17.05 -13.21
C SER A 77 6.67 -15.62 -12.99
N GLU A 78 7.72 -15.22 -13.69
CA GLU A 78 8.25 -13.86 -13.60
C GLU A 78 7.25 -12.79 -14.06
N GLU A 79 6.38 -13.11 -15.02
CA GLU A 79 5.32 -12.20 -15.47
C GLU A 79 4.29 -11.95 -14.36
N VAL A 80 3.78 -13.02 -13.76
CA VAL A 80 2.83 -12.93 -12.63
C VAL A 80 3.51 -12.30 -11.40
N LYS A 81 4.80 -12.57 -11.19
CA LYS A 81 5.55 -11.97 -10.08
C LYS A 81 5.68 -10.46 -10.22
N LYS A 82 5.94 -9.97 -11.44
CA LYS A 82 5.94 -8.52 -11.73
C LYS A 82 4.59 -7.89 -11.43
N GLU A 83 3.50 -8.56 -11.81
CA GLU A 83 2.14 -8.10 -11.50
C GLU A 83 1.93 -7.96 -9.98
N PHE A 84 2.25 -8.98 -9.19
CA PHE A 84 2.17 -8.92 -7.73
C PHE A 84 3.01 -7.78 -7.13
N ILE A 85 4.24 -7.58 -7.63
CA ILE A 85 5.13 -6.50 -7.18
C ILE A 85 4.53 -5.13 -7.48
N THR A 86 3.86 -4.95 -8.62
CA THR A 86 3.15 -3.71 -8.97
C THR A 86 2.07 -3.40 -7.93
N TYR A 87 1.19 -4.36 -7.63
CA TYR A 87 0.13 -4.17 -6.62
C TYR A 87 0.69 -3.96 -5.20
N LEU A 88 1.80 -4.62 -4.84
CA LEU A 88 2.50 -4.39 -3.57
C LEU A 88 3.01 -2.96 -3.46
N THR A 89 3.60 -2.45 -4.53
CA THR A 89 4.15 -1.09 -4.59
C THR A 89 3.04 -0.05 -4.42
N ILE A 90 1.91 -0.22 -5.12
CA ILE A 90 0.74 0.66 -4.98
C ILE A 90 0.19 0.59 -3.56
N MET A 91 -0.02 -0.61 -3.01
CA MET A 91 -0.53 -0.80 -1.66
C MET A 91 0.35 -0.11 -0.61
N ARG A 92 1.68 -0.30 -0.69
CA ARG A 92 2.64 0.34 0.21
C ARG A 92 2.56 1.87 0.11
N SER A 93 2.47 2.42 -1.10
CA SER A 93 2.34 3.86 -1.30
C SER A 93 1.04 4.42 -0.71
N LYS A 94 -0.10 3.77 -0.94
CA LYS A 94 -1.40 4.19 -0.38
C LYS A 94 -1.42 4.09 1.14
N MET A 95 -0.89 2.99 1.70
CA MET A 95 -0.76 2.82 3.15
C MET A 95 0.09 3.95 3.75
N ARG A 96 1.23 4.29 3.12
CA ARG A 96 2.05 5.43 3.56
C ARG A 96 1.27 6.74 3.61
N GLY A 97 0.51 7.07 2.57
CA GLY A 97 -0.34 8.27 2.57
C GLY A 97 -1.37 8.27 3.71
N ILE A 98 -1.92 7.10 4.04
CA ILE A 98 -2.89 6.96 5.13
C ILE A 98 -2.24 7.02 6.53
N PHE A 99 -1.04 6.44 6.72
CA PHE A 99 -0.41 6.27 8.05
C PHE A 99 0.69 7.28 8.38
N GLU A 100 1.54 7.67 7.41
CA GLU A 100 2.78 8.44 7.65
C GLU A 100 2.63 9.93 7.36
N GLU A 101 1.78 10.36 6.43
CA GLU A 101 1.52 11.80 6.17
C GLU A 101 0.80 12.52 7.34
N ARG A 102 0.61 11.83 8.47
CA ARG A 102 0.07 12.37 9.73
C ARG A 102 1.13 12.97 10.65
N VAL A 103 2.42 12.93 10.30
CA VAL A 103 3.46 13.56 11.10
C VAL A 103 3.29 15.08 10.98
N PRO A 104 2.95 15.81 12.06
CA PRO A 104 3.05 17.26 12.04
C PRO A 104 4.49 17.60 11.67
N LEU A 105 4.69 18.56 10.76
CA LEU A 105 5.98 19.07 10.27
C LEU A 105 7.04 19.45 11.36
N ASN A 106 6.76 19.22 12.64
CA ASN A 106 7.54 19.67 13.80
C ASN A 106 7.99 18.53 14.75
N ALA A 107 8.07 17.28 14.31
CA ALA A 107 8.66 16.21 15.13
C ALA A 107 9.79 15.50 14.37
N ASP A 108 11.01 16.03 14.53
CA ASP A 108 12.32 15.40 14.31
C ASP A 108 12.28 14.07 13.53
N MET A 109 12.04 14.18 12.23
CA MET A 109 12.07 13.02 11.34
C MET A 109 13.53 12.77 11.00
N LYS A 110 14.12 11.73 11.60
CA LYS A 110 15.19 10.98 10.92
C LYS A 110 14.53 10.36 9.69
N GLU A 111 14.52 11.15 8.63
CA GLU A 111 14.26 10.75 7.25
C GLU A 111 14.99 9.43 7.00
N ILE A 112 14.28 8.38 6.57
CA ILE A 112 14.93 7.17 6.05
C ILE A 112 15.90 7.66 4.98
N SER A 113 17.19 7.53 5.25
CA SER A 113 18.21 8.20 4.45
C SER A 113 18.16 7.57 3.07
N LEU A 114 18.36 8.35 2.01
CA LEU A 114 18.55 7.83 0.65
C LEU A 114 19.59 6.69 0.60
N LYS A 115 20.51 6.64 1.57
CA LYS A 115 21.47 5.55 1.78
C LYS A 115 20.79 4.20 2.10
N ASP A 116 19.75 4.19 2.92
CA ASP A 116 19.04 2.96 3.32
C ASP A 116 18.29 2.35 2.12
N ILE A 117 17.84 3.20 1.18
CA ILE A 117 17.20 2.79 -0.08
C ILE A 117 18.25 2.26 -1.07
N MET A 118 19.43 2.87 -1.13
CA MET A 118 20.54 2.42 -1.97
C MET A 118 21.09 1.05 -1.51
N GLU A 119 21.22 0.84 -0.20
CA GLU A 119 21.72 -0.42 0.37
C GLU A 119 20.76 -1.60 0.18
N SER A 120 19.46 -1.37 0.25
CA SER A 120 18.44 -2.42 0.07
C SER A 120 18.17 -2.78 -1.39
N SER A 121 18.48 -1.89 -2.35
CA SER A 121 18.21 -2.09 -3.78
C SER A 121 19.44 -2.46 -4.62
N GLY A 122 20.64 -2.41 -4.02
CA GLY A 122 21.91 -2.67 -4.73
C GLY A 122 22.29 -1.56 -5.73
N ILE A 123 21.63 -0.40 -5.65
CA ILE A 123 21.82 0.72 -6.58
C ILE A 123 22.84 1.70 -5.98
N THR A 124 23.98 1.86 -6.64
CA THR A 124 25.07 2.74 -6.19
C THR A 124 24.93 4.19 -6.66
N ASP A 125 23.99 4.50 -7.55
CA ASP A 125 23.76 5.85 -8.08
C ASP A 125 22.35 6.39 -7.76
N GLN A 126 22.30 7.50 -7.04
CA GLN A 126 21.06 8.19 -6.65
C GLN A 126 20.26 8.69 -7.86
N ARG A 127 20.92 9.03 -8.97
CA ARG A 127 20.22 9.50 -10.19
C ARG A 127 19.44 8.37 -10.85
N GLU A 128 19.95 7.14 -10.80
CA GLU A 128 19.29 5.97 -11.36
C GLU A 128 18.00 5.61 -10.59
N VAL A 129 18.00 5.83 -9.26
CA VAL A 129 16.81 5.67 -8.41
C VAL A 129 15.73 6.68 -8.83
N ILE A 130 16.10 7.96 -8.96
CA ILE A 130 15.16 9.05 -9.30
C ILE A 130 14.59 8.88 -10.72
N ASP A 131 15.42 8.47 -11.68
CA ASP A 131 14.97 8.25 -13.06
C ASP A 131 14.05 7.03 -13.20
N LYS A 132 14.27 5.96 -12.41
CA LYS A 132 13.32 4.83 -12.33
C LYS A 132 11.97 5.26 -11.78
N PHE A 133 11.95 6.12 -10.77
CA PHE A 133 10.69 6.65 -10.24
C PHE A 133 9.97 7.52 -11.26
N LYS A 134 10.67 8.36 -12.02
CA LYS A 134 10.05 9.19 -13.06
C LYS A 134 9.45 8.37 -14.20
N LYS A 135 10.11 7.30 -14.64
CA LYS A 135 9.62 6.40 -15.70
C LYS A 135 8.36 5.60 -15.33
N LEU A 136 7.97 5.56 -14.06
CA LEU A 136 6.75 4.89 -13.62
C LEU A 136 5.50 5.78 -13.74
N TYR A 137 5.68 7.07 -14.04
CA TYR A 137 4.62 8.08 -14.11
C TYR A 137 4.56 8.82 -15.47
N GLU A 138 5.29 8.34 -16.48
CA GLU A 138 5.15 8.69 -17.91
C GLU A 138 4.58 7.51 -18.68
#